data_AF-A0A972FUS8-F1
#
_entry.id   AF-A0A972FUS8-F1
#
_cell.length_a   1.000
_cell.length_b   1.000
_cell.length_c   1.000
_cell.angle_alpha   90.00
_cell.angle_beta   90.00
_cell.angle_gamma   90.00
#
_symmetry.space_group_name_H-M   'P 1'
#
loop_
_entity.id
_entity.type
_entity.pdbx_description
1 polymer ?
#
loop_
_entity_poly.entity_id
_entity_poly.type
_entity_poly.pdbx_seq_one_letter_code
_entity_poly.pdbx_strand_id
1 'polypeptide(L)'
;MSNTKFLIIYLIVMVLTYFWRFAFVGAAFGDGADIEGMGNAMNTIMFLSYAVMAYVAYSRGKTIGKGYLVAFPIVGAVFDLILIFIPFVPTIMNIITIVLGMPDSKPAEVPHQEEHNT
;
A
#
# COMPACT_ATOMS: atom_id res chain seq x y z
N MET A 1 -13.80 -4.98 5.97
CA MET A 1 -13.64 -3.90 4.96
C MET A 1 -13.94 -4.45 3.57
N SER A 2 -14.77 -3.77 2.77
CA SER A 2 -15.07 -4.20 1.39
C SER A 2 -13.87 -4.04 0.45
N ASN A 3 -13.82 -4.81 -0.64
CA ASN A 3 -12.70 -4.81 -1.60
C ASN A 3 -12.47 -3.42 -2.18
N THR A 4 -13.54 -2.76 -2.65
CA THR A 4 -13.49 -1.42 -3.26
C THR A 4 -12.97 -0.39 -2.27
N LYS A 5 -13.43 -0.42 -1.01
CA LYS A 5 -12.95 0.53 0.03
C LYS A 5 -11.48 0.30 0.35
N PHE A 6 -11.06 -0.96 0.49
CA PHE A 6 -9.67 -1.32 0.70
C PHE A 6 -8.80 -0.78 -0.44
N LEU A 7 -9.14 -1.12 -1.68
CA LEU A 7 -8.36 -0.77 -2.86
C LEU A 7 -8.25 0.75 -3.04
N ILE A 8 -9.37 1.48 -2.96
CA ILE A 8 -9.38 2.92 -3.17
C ILE A 8 -8.55 3.64 -2.10
N ILE A 9 -8.81 3.36 -0.81
CA ILE A 9 -8.09 4.05 0.28
C ILE A 9 -6.61 3.72 0.20
N TYR A 10 -6.26 2.45 0.00
CA TYR A 10 -4.88 2.01 -0.05
C TYR A 10 -4.14 2.64 -1.25
N LEU A 11 -4.73 2.64 -2.44
CA LEU A 11 -4.14 3.26 -3.63
C LEU A 11 -3.98 4.77 -3.47
N ILE A 12 -4.98 5.48 -2.93
CA ILE A 12 -4.87 6.93 -2.71
C ILE A 12 -3.68 7.23 -1.80
N VAL A 13 -3.57 6.54 -0.67
CA VAL A 13 -2.49 6.79 0.29
C VAL A 13 -1.14 6.37 -0.29
N MET A 14 -1.08 5.23 -0.98
CA MET A 14 0.14 4.78 -1.69
C MET A 14 0.57 5.78 -2.76
N VAL A 15 -0.37 6.37 -3.52
CA VAL A 15 -0.03 7.37 -4.54
C VAL A 15 0.49 8.66 -3.90
N LEU A 16 -0.09 9.07 -2.77
CA LEU A 16 0.36 10.25 -2.03
C LEU A 16 1.82 10.13 -1.56
N THR A 17 2.30 8.93 -1.18
CA THR A 17 3.72 8.78 -0.78
C THR A 17 4.69 9.12 -1.91
N TYR A 18 4.34 8.85 -3.17
CA TYR A 18 5.17 9.26 -4.32
C TYR A 18 5.15 10.77 -4.53
N PHE A 19 4.01 11.43 -4.34
CA PHE A 19 3.93 12.89 -4.42
C PHE A 19 4.79 13.55 -3.34
N TRP A 20 4.78 13.04 -2.12
CA TRP A 20 5.64 13.54 -1.04
C TRP A 20 7.12 13.33 -1.34
N ARG A 21 7.50 12.15 -1.87
CA ARG A 21 8.88 11.89 -2.29
C ARG A 21 9.32 12.80 -3.44
N PHE A 22 8.46 13.02 -4.43
CA PHE A 22 8.74 13.92 -5.54
C PHE A 22 8.92 15.36 -5.06
N ALA A 23 8.05 15.84 -4.18
CA ALA A 23 8.15 17.17 -3.58
C ALA A 23 9.45 17.32 -2.78
N PHE A 24 9.82 16.33 -1.95
CA PHE A 24 11.06 16.33 -1.19
C PHE A 24 12.30 16.40 -2.10
N VAL A 25 12.35 15.54 -3.13
CA VAL A 25 13.47 15.54 -4.09
C VAL A 25 13.56 16.87 -4.81
N GLY A 26 12.45 17.40 -5.35
CA GLY A 26 12.44 18.68 -6.04
C GLY A 26 12.91 19.84 -5.17
N ALA A 27 12.49 19.84 -3.90
CA ALA A 27 12.86 20.89 -2.96
C ALA A 27 14.29 20.75 -2.41
N ALA A 28 14.86 19.54 -2.36
CA ALA A 28 16.26 19.30 -2.01
C ALA A 28 17.25 19.80 -3.08
N PHE A 29 16.82 19.91 -4.35
CA PHE A 29 17.62 20.46 -5.45
C PHE A 29 17.39 21.97 -5.69
N GLY A 30 16.47 22.59 -4.95
CA GLY A 30 16.20 24.03 -5.04
C GLY A 30 17.19 24.84 -4.19
N ASP A 31 17.65 25.98 -4.71
CA ASP A 31 18.56 26.87 -3.99
C ASP A 31 17.79 27.64 -2.89
N GLY A 32 18.19 27.50 -1.63
CA GLY A 32 17.62 28.26 -0.49
C GLY A 32 16.55 27.56 0.37
N ALA A 33 16.33 26.24 0.24
CA ALA A 33 15.40 25.51 1.10
C ALA A 33 16.01 25.13 2.46
N ASP A 34 15.24 25.25 3.54
CA ASP A 34 15.55 24.60 4.83
C ASP A 34 15.36 23.07 4.69
N ILE A 35 16.42 22.41 4.23
CA ILE A 35 16.43 20.97 3.93
C ILE A 35 16.13 20.15 5.19
N GLU A 36 16.58 20.58 6.36
CA GLU A 36 16.43 19.83 7.60
C GLU A 36 14.99 19.90 8.12
N GLY A 37 14.42 21.11 8.22
CA GLY A 37 13.04 21.29 8.65
C GLY A 37 12.04 20.60 7.70
N MET A 38 12.27 20.71 6.40
CA MET A 38 11.45 20.05 5.39
C MET A 38 11.64 18.53 5.39
N GLY A 39 12.85 18.03 5.59
CA GLY A 39 13.13 16.60 5.72
C GLY A 39 12.38 15.97 6.88
N ASN A 40 12.32 16.65 8.03
CA ASN A 40 11.61 16.16 9.20
C ASN A 40 10.07 16.18 8.98
N ALA A 41 9.54 17.25 8.39
CA ALA A 41 8.13 17.35 8.03
C ALA A 41 7.72 16.24 7.03
N MET A 42 8.54 16.00 6.01
CA MET A 42 8.30 14.96 5.01
C MET A 42 8.37 13.56 5.62
N ASN A 43 9.36 13.28 6.47
CA ASN A 43 9.44 12.00 7.19
C ASN A 43 8.21 11.77 8.09
N THR A 44 7.71 12.82 8.74
CA THR A 44 6.49 12.74 9.57
C THR A 44 5.26 12.41 8.72
N ILE A 45 5.06 13.10 7.60
CA ILE A 45 3.93 12.84 6.68
C ILE A 45 4.03 11.44 6.06
N MET A 46 5.24 11.01 5.68
CA MET A 46 5.48 9.66 5.16
C MET A 46 5.18 8.60 6.22
N PHE A 47 5.62 8.80 7.46
CA PHE A 47 5.29 7.91 8.58
C PHE A 47 3.78 7.77 8.78
N LEU A 48 3.04 8.88 8.78
CA LEU A 48 1.58 8.87 8.88
C LEU A 48 0.93 8.13 7.71
N SER A 49 1.44 8.33 6.49
CA SER A 49 0.95 7.64 5.29
C SER A 49 1.11 6.11 5.41
N TYR A 50 2.28 5.65 5.86
CA TYR A 50 2.52 4.23 6.12
C TYR A 50 1.69 3.68 7.28
N ALA A 51 1.46 4.47 8.34
CA ALA A 51 0.59 4.08 9.44
C ALA A 51 -0.86 3.85 8.97
N VAL A 52 -1.37 4.72 8.08
CA VAL A 52 -2.69 4.54 7.47
C VAL A 52 -2.72 3.29 6.58
N MET A 53 -1.71 3.07 5.74
CA MET A 53 -1.64 1.86 4.90
C MET A 53 -1.58 0.58 5.75
N ALA A 54 -0.80 0.58 6.84
CA ALA A 54 -0.73 -0.52 7.78
C ALA A 54 -2.09 -0.78 8.45
N TYR A 55 -2.78 0.28 8.91
CA TYR A 55 -4.11 0.15 9.50
C TYR A 55 -5.14 -0.42 8.51
N VAL A 56 -5.12 0.04 7.27
CA VAL A 56 -6.01 -0.45 6.20
C VAL A 56 -5.71 -1.91 5.88
N ALA A 57 -4.43 -2.28 5.75
CA ALA A 57 -4.00 -3.65 5.52
C ALA A 57 -4.37 -4.58 6.69
N TYR A 58 -4.21 -4.14 7.94
CA TYR A 58 -4.64 -4.86 9.13
C TYR A 58 -6.16 -5.08 9.15
N SER A 59 -6.93 -4.01 8.93
CA SER A 59 -8.39 -4.04 8.90
C SER A 59 -8.91 -4.98 7.81
N ARG A 60 -8.25 -4.99 6.64
CA ARG A 60 -8.56 -5.92 5.56
C ARG A 60 -8.15 -7.34 5.91
N GLY A 61 -6.93 -7.56 6.40
CA GLY A 61 -6.40 -8.85 6.81
C GLY A 61 -7.29 -9.56 7.83
N LYS A 62 -7.81 -8.82 8.81
CA LYS A 62 -8.80 -9.34 9.79
C LYS A 62 -10.10 -9.80 9.13
N THR A 63 -10.52 -9.15 8.05
CA THR A 63 -11.76 -9.51 7.32
C THR A 63 -11.60 -10.80 6.51
N ILE A 64 -10.40 -11.07 5.98
CA ILE A 64 -10.14 -12.19 5.05
C ILE A 64 -9.27 -13.30 5.65
N GLY A 65 -9.03 -13.28 6.97
CA GLY A 65 -8.19 -14.28 7.66
C GLY A 65 -6.69 -14.19 7.35
N LYS A 66 -6.23 -13.13 6.65
CA LYS A 66 -4.82 -12.91 6.29
C LYS A 66 -4.21 -11.82 7.16
N GLY A 67 -4.12 -12.05 8.47
CA GLY A 67 -3.61 -11.06 9.44
C GLY A 67 -2.18 -10.57 9.14
N TYR A 68 -1.37 -11.38 8.45
CA TYR A 68 -0.01 -11.04 8.03
C TYR A 68 0.07 -9.93 6.96
N LEU A 69 -1.05 -9.51 6.35
CA LEU A 69 -1.08 -8.44 5.35
C LEU A 69 -0.48 -7.13 5.85
N VAL A 70 -0.58 -6.84 7.15
CA VAL A 70 -0.01 -5.63 7.75
C VAL A 70 1.52 -5.61 7.72
N ALA A 71 2.18 -6.78 7.64
CA ALA A 71 3.63 -6.85 7.63
C ALA A 71 4.24 -6.22 6.38
N PHE A 72 3.60 -6.36 5.23
CA PHE A 72 4.09 -5.83 3.95
C PHE A 72 4.25 -4.29 3.96
N PRO A 73 3.22 -3.47 4.27
CA PRO A 73 3.41 -2.03 4.34
C PRO A 73 4.35 -1.61 5.47
N ILE A 74 4.48 -2.38 6.56
CA ILE A 74 5.49 -2.12 7.61
C ILE A 74 6.91 -2.29 7.06
N VAL A 75 7.18 -3.39 6.35
CA VAL A 75 8.47 -3.59 5.67
C VAL A 75 8.69 -2.47 4.66
N GLY A 76 7.68 -2.12 3.87
CA GLY A 76 7.74 -0.97 2.96
C GLY A 76 8.14 0.32 3.67
N ALA A 77 7.55 0.60 4.84
CA ALA A 77 7.86 1.78 5.65
C ALA A 77 9.32 1.80 6.10
N VAL A 78 9.87 0.66 6.54
CA VAL A 78 11.28 0.55 6.95
C VAL A 78 12.21 0.92 5.80
N PHE A 79 11.96 0.39 4.59
CA PHE A 79 12.79 0.69 3.43
C PHE A 79 12.63 2.14 2.94
N ASP A 80 11.44 2.71 3.03
CA ASP A 80 11.19 4.06 2.54
C ASP A 80 11.68 5.13 3.53
N LEU A 81 11.43 4.96 4.83
CA LEU A 81 11.73 5.98 5.85
C LEU A 81 13.15 5.90 6.38
N ILE A 82 13.67 4.68 6.59
CA ILE A 82 14.95 4.48 7.28
C ILE A 82 16.08 4.35 6.26
N LEU A 83 15.86 3.60 5.19
CA LEU A 83 16.92 3.29 4.24
C LEU A 83 17.00 4.29 3.08
N ILE A 84 15.95 5.08 2.81
CA ILE A 84 15.89 6.25 1.89
C ILE A 84 16.32 5.98 0.42
N PHE A 85 16.88 4.82 0.08
CA PHE A 85 17.67 4.63 -1.14
C PHE A 85 17.12 3.60 -2.13
N ILE A 86 16.00 2.91 -1.84
CA ILE A 86 15.44 1.88 -2.74
C ILE A 86 13.92 2.05 -2.88
N PRO A 87 13.43 2.95 -3.77
CA PRO A 87 11.99 3.18 -3.96
C PRO A 87 11.24 1.94 -4.47
N PHE A 88 11.95 0.96 -5.03
CA PHE A 88 11.37 -0.26 -5.56
C PHE A 88 10.85 -1.21 -4.47
N VAL A 89 11.52 -1.32 -3.32
CA VAL A 89 11.11 -2.26 -2.26
C VAL A 89 9.76 -1.86 -1.65
N PRO A 90 9.53 -0.61 -1.24
CA PRO A 90 8.23 -0.19 -0.75
C PRO A 90 7.11 -0.37 -1.79
N THR A 91 7.40 -0.07 -3.06
CA THR A 91 6.47 -0.30 -4.17
C THR A 91 6.06 -1.76 -4.26
N ILE A 92 7.01 -2.69 -4.31
CA ILE A 92 6.75 -4.14 -4.38
C ILE A 92 5.91 -4.59 -3.16
N MET A 93 6.28 -4.17 -1.96
CA MET A 93 5.55 -4.54 -0.74
C MET A 93 4.11 -4.05 -0.76
N ASN A 94 3.87 -2.82 -1.21
CA ASN A 94 2.53 -2.25 -1.31
C ASN A 94 1.70 -2.94 -2.41
N ILE A 95 2.31 -3.31 -3.55
CA ILE A 95 1.64 -4.11 -4.59
C ILE A 95 1.27 -5.50 -4.06
N ILE A 96 2.17 -6.19 -3.36
CA ILE A 96 1.90 -7.49 -2.74
C ILE A 96 0.72 -7.37 -1.77
N THR A 97 0.67 -6.29 -0.98
CA THR A 97 -0.44 -6.02 -0.05
C THR A 97 -1.77 -5.93 -0.79
N ILE A 98 -1.81 -5.21 -1.91
CA ILE A 98 -3.02 -5.09 -2.73
C ILE A 98 -3.42 -6.45 -3.30
N VAL A 99 -2.49 -7.15 -3.96
CA VAL A 99 -2.76 -8.43 -4.63
C VAL A 99 -3.26 -9.48 -3.63
N LEU A 100 -2.56 -9.67 -2.52
CA LEU A 100 -2.95 -10.65 -1.50
C LEU A 100 -4.19 -10.22 -0.70
N GLY A 101 -4.47 -8.92 -0.65
CA GLY A 101 -5.64 -8.33 -0.01
C GLY A 101 -6.93 -8.47 -0.82
N MET A 102 -6.84 -8.74 -2.13
CA MET A 102 -7.99 -9.04 -2.97
C MET A 102 -8.50 -10.47 -2.70
N PRO A 103 -9.81 -10.72 -2.79
CA PRO A 103 -10.34 -12.07 -2.66
C PRO A 103 -10.02 -12.89 -3.90
N ASP A 104 -9.88 -14.20 -3.72
CA ASP A 104 -9.77 -15.14 -4.82
C ASP A 104 -11.09 -15.13 -5.59
N SER A 105 -11.05 -14.73 -6.86
CA SER A 105 -12.17 -14.95 -7.77
C SER A 105 -12.28 -16.45 -7.99
N LYS A 106 -13.10 -17.12 -7.17
CA LYS A 106 -13.54 -18.48 -7.44
C LYS A 106 -14.13 -18.48 -8.86
N PRO A 107 -13.60 -19.25 -9.82
CA PRO A 107 -14.24 -19.37 -11.13
C PRO A 107 -15.68 -19.80 -10.89
N ALA A 108 -16.64 -19.18 -11.58
CA ALA A 108 -18.03 -19.62 -11.52
C ALA A 108 -18.05 -21.12 -11.87
N GLU A 109 -18.49 -21.97 -10.93
CA GLU A 109 -18.81 -23.36 -11.25
C GLU A 109 -19.83 -23.33 -12.37
N VAL A 110 -19.42 -23.78 -13.57
CA VAL A 110 -20.34 -23.99 -14.67
C VAL A 110 -21.29 -25.09 -14.21
N PRO A 111 -22.60 -24.84 -14.09
CA PRO A 111 -23.53 -25.88 -13.70
C PRO A 111 -23.45 -26.97 -14.78
N HIS A 112 -23.06 -28.19 -14.38
CA HIS A 112 -23.23 -29.35 -15.24
C HIS A 112 -24.74 -29.50 -15.44
N GLN A 113 -25.22 -29.13 -16.63
CA GLN A 113 -26.56 -29.49 -17.06
C GLN A 113 -26.58 -31.01 -17.15
N GLU A 114 -27.35 -31.66 -16.28
CA GLU A 114 -27.68 -33.07 -16.42
C GLU A 114 -28.39 -33.22 -17.78
N GLU A 115 -27.69 -33.80 -18.75
CA GLU A 115 -28.30 -34.26 -19.99
C GLU A 115 -29.34 -35.32 -19.63
N HIS A 116 -30.59 -34.88 -19.61
CA HIS A 116 -31.77 -35.72 -19.47
C HIS A 116 -31.94 -36.54 -20.75
N ASN A 117 -31.18 -37.64 -20.87
CA ASN A 117 -31.41 -38.65 -21.89
C ASN A 117 -32.53 -39.58 -21.43
N THR A 118 -33.70 -39.34 -22.02
CA THR A 118 -34.78 -40.29 -22.42
C THR A 118 -35.15 -41.43 -21.49
#